data_AF-A0A4Q3MIY7-F1
#
_entry.id   AF-A0A4Q3MIY7-F1
#
_cell.length_a   1.000
_cell.length_b   1.000
_cell.length_c   1.000
_cell.angle_alpha   90.00
_cell.angle_beta   90.00
_cell.angle_gamma   90.00
#
_symmetry.space_group_name_H-M   'P 1'
#
loop_
_entity.id
_entity.type
_entity.pdbx_description
1 polymer ?
#
loop_
_entity_poly.entity_id
_entity_poly.type
_entity_poly.pdbx_seq_one_letter_code
_entity_poly.pdbx_strand_id
1 'polypeptide(L)'
;MADPKADEFTLRMFDAINAMMLDMLAAIARKDYEDRRRRQAQGQAKAKAEGRYKGRPVNTERNDNIASLLKAGMSWAKVQAITGCSRGQVAKIAKEAGRHLSNGGDCPAV
;
A
#
# COMPACT_ATOMS: atom_id res chain seq x y z
N MET A 1 -5.29 -61.38 -17.45
CA MET A 1 -4.22 -60.39 -17.71
C MET A 1 -4.85 -59.26 -18.51
N ALA A 2 -4.68 -58.01 -18.10
CA ALA A 2 -5.30 -56.86 -18.74
C ALA A 2 -4.76 -56.67 -20.18
N ASP A 3 -5.62 -56.25 -21.11
CA ASP A 3 -5.26 -55.99 -22.50
C ASP A 3 -4.46 -54.67 -22.59
N PRO A 4 -3.17 -54.70 -22.97
CA PRO A 4 -2.31 -53.52 -22.95
C PRO A 4 -2.79 -52.38 -23.86
N LYS A 5 -3.60 -52.66 -24.89
CA LYS A 5 -4.18 -51.61 -25.76
C LYS A 5 -5.35 -50.88 -25.12
N ALA A 6 -6.14 -51.57 -24.30
CA ALA A 6 -7.23 -50.96 -23.56
C ALA A 6 -6.67 -49.98 -22.52
N ASP A 7 -5.56 -50.34 -21.86
CA ASP A 7 -4.90 -49.48 -20.87
C ASP A 7 -4.30 -48.20 -21.50
N GLU A 8 -3.65 -48.28 -22.67
CA GLU A 8 -3.12 -47.09 -23.36
C GLU A 8 -4.22 -46.09 -23.74
N PHE A 9 -5.35 -46.59 -24.25
CA PHE A 9 -6.50 -45.76 -24.57
C PHE A 9 -7.07 -45.08 -23.32
N THR A 10 -7.25 -45.84 -22.24
CA THR A 10 -7.76 -45.31 -20.97
C THR A 10 -6.81 -44.26 -20.38
N LEU A 11 -5.49 -44.46 -20.44
CA LEU A 11 -4.49 -43.47 -19.99
C LEU A 11 -4.59 -42.16 -20.78
N ARG A 12 -4.68 -42.24 -22.11
CA ARG A 12 -4.83 -41.05 -22.95
C ARG A 12 -6.13 -40.30 -22.72
N MET A 13 -7.21 -41.02 -22.43
CA MET A 13 -8.48 -40.39 -22.03
C MET A 13 -8.34 -39.66 -20.69
N PHE A 14 -7.72 -40.28 -19.68
CA PHE A 14 -7.52 -39.64 -18.38
C PHE A 14 -6.62 -38.40 -18.49
N ASP A 15 -5.55 -38.45 -19.27
CA ASP A 15 -4.67 -37.30 -19.50
C ASP A 15 -5.44 -36.14 -20.16
N ALA A 16 -6.25 -36.44 -21.18
CA ALA A 16 -7.05 -35.43 -21.86
C ALA A 16 -8.10 -34.80 -20.94
N ILE A 17 -8.78 -35.61 -20.11
CA ILE A 17 -9.77 -35.12 -19.13
C ILE A 17 -9.09 -34.26 -18.08
N ASN A 18 -7.95 -34.69 -17.54
CA ASN A 18 -7.20 -33.94 -16.54
C ASN A 18 -6.71 -32.60 -17.09
N ALA A 19 -6.18 -32.57 -18.32
CA ALA A 19 -5.78 -31.33 -18.98
C ALA A 19 -6.97 -30.37 -19.15
N MET A 20 -8.08 -30.85 -19.69
CA MET A 20 -9.29 -30.03 -19.90
C MET A 20 -9.86 -29.49 -18.58
N MET A 21 -9.85 -30.30 -17.51
CA MET A 21 -10.28 -29.85 -16.18
C MET A 21 -9.41 -28.71 -15.66
N LEU A 22 -8.09 -28.81 -15.81
CA LEU A 22 -7.16 -27.76 -15.39
C LEU A 22 -7.35 -26.48 -16.21
N ASP A 23 -7.54 -26.60 -17.52
CA ASP A 23 -7.79 -25.45 -18.40
C ASP A 23 -9.11 -24.74 -18.06
N MET A 24 -10.16 -25.51 -17.76
CA MET A 24 -11.44 -24.96 -17.32
C MET A 24 -11.29 -24.20 -16.00
N LEU A 25 -10.60 -24.78 -15.01
CA LEU A 25 -10.35 -24.12 -13.72
C LEU A 25 -9.52 -22.83 -13.90
N ALA A 26 -8.49 -22.87 -14.75
CA ALA A 26 -7.69 -21.70 -15.07
C ALA A 26 -8.51 -20.58 -15.72
N ALA A 27 -9.40 -20.92 -16.65
CA ALA A 27 -10.29 -19.97 -17.31
C ALA A 27 -11.28 -19.33 -16.31
N ILE A 28 -11.88 -20.13 -15.42
CA ILE A 28 -12.80 -19.64 -14.39
C ILE A 28 -12.07 -18.72 -13.40
N ALA A 29 -10.90 -19.14 -12.91
CA ALA A 29 -10.10 -18.34 -11.98
C ALA A 29 -9.72 -16.97 -12.57
N ARG A 30 -9.35 -16.95 -13.86
CA ARG A 30 -9.05 -15.69 -14.56
C ARG A 30 -10.27 -14.78 -14.67
N LYS A 31 -11.41 -15.32 -15.08
CA LYS A 31 -12.66 -14.56 -15.18
C LYS A 31 -13.05 -13.93 -13.84
N ASP A 32 -13.01 -14.72 -12.76
CA ASP A 32 -13.36 -14.23 -11.43
C ASP A 32 -12.37 -13.16 -10.92
N TYR A 33 -11.07 -13.30 -11.20
CA TYR A 33 -10.07 -12.27 -10.90
C TYR A 33 -10.39 -10.94 -11.61
N GLU A 34 -10.70 -10.99 -12.90
CA GLU A 34 -11.07 -9.81 -13.69
C GLU A 34 -12.35 -9.15 -13.15
N ASP A 35 -13.37 -9.95 -12.79
CA ASP A 35 -14.61 -9.47 -12.20
C ASP A 35 -14.39 -8.82 -10.82
N ARG A 36 -13.53 -9.39 -9.96
CA ARG A 36 -13.15 -8.78 -8.68
C ARG A 36 -12.45 -7.44 -8.89
N ARG A 37 -11.51 -7.37 -9.84
CA ARG A 37 -10.75 -6.15 -10.14
C ARG A 37 -11.67 -5.05 -10.67
N ARG A 38 -12.64 -5.37 -11.53
CA ARG A 38 -13.65 -4.42 -12.02
C ARG A 38 -14.49 -3.85 -10.87
N ARG A 39 -14.99 -4.69 -9.96
CA ARG A 39 -15.78 -4.26 -8.80
C ARG A 39 -14.96 -3.40 -7.84
N GLN A 40 -13.73 -3.78 -7.57
CA GLN A 40 -12.82 -2.98 -6.75
C GLN A 40 -12.57 -1.62 -7.39
N ALA A 41 -12.30 -1.55 -8.69
CA ALA A 41 -12.08 -0.29 -9.41
C ALA A 41 -13.30 0.65 -9.30
N GLN A 42 -14.51 0.12 -9.46
CA GLN A 42 -15.75 0.89 -9.26
C GLN A 42 -15.87 1.39 -7.81
N GLY A 43 -15.61 0.53 -6.83
CA GLY A 43 -15.61 0.92 -5.41
C GLY A 43 -14.56 1.98 -5.08
N GLN A 44 -13.36 1.86 -5.63
CA GLN A 44 -12.29 2.85 -5.48
C GLN A 44 -12.67 4.18 -6.12
N ALA A 45 -13.25 4.17 -7.33
CA ALA A 45 -13.71 5.38 -8.00
C ALA A 45 -14.77 6.11 -7.18
N LYS A 46 -15.77 5.37 -6.65
CA LYS A 46 -16.79 5.92 -5.76
C LYS A 46 -16.18 6.49 -4.47
N ALA A 47 -15.30 5.74 -3.80
CA ALA A 47 -14.64 6.20 -2.58
C ALA A 47 -13.74 7.43 -2.80
N LYS A 48 -13.10 7.54 -3.98
CA LYS A 48 -12.34 8.74 -4.39
C LYS A 48 -13.26 9.93 -4.61
N ALA A 49 -14.38 9.75 -5.30
CA ALA A 49 -15.37 10.81 -5.51
C ALA A 49 -15.98 11.30 -4.19
N GLU A 50 -16.21 10.39 -3.23
CA GLU A 50 -16.65 10.70 -1.86
C GLU A 50 -15.53 11.26 -0.96
N GLY A 51 -14.30 11.43 -1.46
CA GLY A 51 -13.18 12.00 -0.70
C GLY A 51 -12.69 11.15 0.47
N ARG A 52 -12.97 9.84 0.48
CA ARG A 52 -12.63 8.94 1.60
C ARG A 52 -11.13 8.61 1.67
N TYR A 53 -10.40 8.77 0.58
CA TYR A 53 -8.96 8.51 0.52
C TYR A 53 -8.16 9.71 1.01
N LYS A 54 -7.89 9.74 2.32
CA LYS A 54 -7.13 10.81 2.99
C LYS A 54 -5.64 10.47 3.20
N GLY A 55 -5.20 9.30 2.74
CA GLY A 55 -3.84 8.79 2.95
C GLY A 55 -3.57 8.41 4.41
N ARG A 56 -2.29 8.21 4.75
CA ARG A 56 -1.88 8.01 6.15
C ARG A 56 -1.99 9.34 6.89
N PRO A 57 -2.76 9.43 7.99
CA PRO A 57 -2.85 10.66 8.76
C PRO A 57 -1.46 11.04 9.30
N VAL A 58 -1.15 12.33 9.24
CA VAL A 58 0.08 12.87 9.80
C VAL A 58 -0.04 12.81 11.31
N ASN A 59 1.01 12.34 11.99
CA ASN A 59 1.09 12.43 13.44
C ASN A 59 1.56 13.85 13.80
N THR A 60 0.61 14.71 14.17
CA THR A 60 0.81 16.13 14.47
C THR A 60 1.66 16.31 15.72
N GLU A 61 1.31 15.64 16.82
CA GLU A 61 2.05 15.74 18.10
C GLU A 61 3.54 15.45 17.94
N ARG A 62 3.87 14.38 17.21
CA ARG A 62 5.27 14.00 16.98
C ARG A 62 5.99 15.02 16.09
N ASN A 63 5.30 15.60 15.11
CA ASN A 63 5.88 16.64 14.27
C ASN A 63 6.13 17.92 15.05
N ASP A 64 5.21 18.31 15.93
CA ASP A 64 5.34 19.50 16.79
C ASP A 64 6.49 19.34 17.79
N ASN A 65 6.65 18.14 18.35
CA ASN A 65 7.79 17.80 19.21
C ASN A 65 9.12 17.92 18.46
N ILE A 66 9.21 17.40 17.23
CA ILE A 66 10.42 17.52 16.40
C ILE A 66 10.70 18.98 16.06
N ALA A 67 9.69 19.75 15.66
CA ALA A 67 9.84 21.16 15.33
C ALA A 67 10.35 21.97 16.55
N SER A 68 9.83 21.66 17.74
CA SER A 68 10.26 22.31 18.99
C SER A 68 11.70 21.97 19.36
N LEU A 69 12.10 20.70 19.22
CA LEU A 69 13.48 20.27 19.46
C LEU A 69 14.47 20.87 18.45
N LEU A 70 14.06 21.03 17.19
CA LEU A 70 14.87 21.69 16.17
C LEU A 70 15.00 23.20 16.43
N LYS A 71 13.93 23.88 16.88
CA LYS A 71 13.98 25.30 17.31
C LYS A 71 14.89 25.49 18.52
N ALA A 72 14.94 24.52 19.43
CA ALA A 72 15.86 24.51 20.57
C ALA A 72 17.33 24.24 20.18
N GLY A 73 17.66 24.11 18.88
CA GLY A 73 19.03 23.95 18.40
C GLY A 73 19.62 22.56 18.62
N MET A 74 18.81 21.54 18.92
CA MET A 74 19.32 20.19 19.11
C MET A 74 19.87 19.58 17.81
N SER A 75 20.94 18.79 17.94
CA SER A 75 21.53 18.07 16.80
C SER A 75 20.57 17.00 16.27
N TRP A 76 20.62 16.78 14.95
CA TRP A 76 19.68 15.89 14.28
C TRP A 76 19.75 14.45 14.80
N ALA A 77 20.95 13.95 15.11
CA ALA A 77 21.14 12.63 15.69
C ALA A 77 20.45 12.49 17.06
N LYS A 78 20.50 13.55 17.89
CA LYS A 78 19.84 13.57 19.19
C LYS A 78 18.32 13.63 19.06
N VAL A 79 17.80 14.43 18.11
CA VAL A 79 16.36 14.46 17.81
C VAL A 79 15.85 13.11 17.33
N GLN A 80 16.62 12.41 16.49
CA GLN A 80 16.27 11.05 16.05
C GLN A 80 16.26 10.06 17.21
N ALA A 81 17.24 10.12 18.12
CA ALA A 81 17.29 9.25 19.29
C ALA A 81 16.11 9.49 20.26
N ILE A 82 15.72 10.75 20.46
CA ILE A 82 14.62 11.12 21.37
C ILE A 82 13.24 10.77 20.77
N THR A 83 13.05 11.02 19.47
CA THR A 83 11.73 10.90 18.82
C THR A 83 11.52 9.58 18.09
N GLY A 84 12.55 8.73 17.98
CA GLY A 84 12.52 7.48 17.24
C GLY A 84 12.27 7.63 15.74
N CYS A 85 12.40 8.84 15.20
CA CYS A 85 12.08 9.15 13.80
C CYS A 85 13.26 8.94 12.86
N SER A 86 12.95 8.60 11.60
CA SER A 86 13.95 8.53 10.55
C SER A 86 14.49 9.92 10.21
N ARG A 87 15.74 9.98 9.73
CA ARG A 87 16.39 11.24 9.32
C ARG A 87 15.58 11.96 8.24
N GLY A 88 14.91 11.21 7.36
CA GLY A 88 14.03 11.75 6.33
C GLY A 88 12.81 12.48 6.90
N GLN A 89 12.21 11.97 7.98
CA GLN A 89 11.08 12.64 8.65
C GLN A 89 11.54 13.94 9.32
N VAL A 90 12.70 13.93 10.00
CA VAL A 90 13.29 15.14 10.60
C VAL A 90 13.62 16.19 9.54
N ALA A 91 14.22 15.79 8.41
CA ALA A 91 14.51 16.68 7.29
C ALA A 91 13.23 17.28 6.65
N LYS A 92 12.18 16.45 6.50
CA LYS A 92 10.88 16.89 6.00
C LYS A 92 10.28 17.96 6.91
N ILE A 93 10.27 17.73 8.22
CA ILE A 93 9.75 18.66 9.22
C ILE A 93 10.59 19.94 9.27
N ALA A 94 11.93 19.84 9.21
CA ALA A 94 12.80 21.01 9.14
C ALA A 94 12.50 21.89 7.91
N LYS A 95 12.23 21.28 6.76
CA LYS A 95 11.85 21.99 5.52
C LYS A 95 10.43 22.57 5.59
N GLU A 96 9.49 21.89 6.24
CA GLU A 96 8.14 22.40 6.48
C GLU A 96 8.17 23.58 7.46
N ALA A 97 8.88 23.46 8.58
CA ALA A 97 9.10 24.54 9.54
C ALA A 97 9.81 25.75 8.91
N GLY A 98 10.79 25.53 8.03
CA GLY A 98 11.46 26.61 7.29
C GLY A 98 10.54 27.35 6.30
N ARG A 99 9.57 26.66 5.68
CA ARG A 99 8.57 27.29 4.80
C ARG A 99 7.51 28.10 5.57
N HIS A 100 7.19 27.69 6.80
CA HIS A 100 6.30 28.47 7.65
C HIS A 100 6.92 29.79 8.13
N LEU A 101 8.25 29.92 8.13
CA LEU A 101 8.95 31.17 8.50
C LEU A 101 9.08 32.17 7.32
N SER A 102 8.93 31.73 6.06
CA SER A 102 9.05 32.59 4.88
C SER A 102 7.72 33.19 4.41
N ASN A 103 6.57 32.61 4.79
CA ASN A 103 5.25 33.19 4.56
C ASN A 103 4.86 33.99 5.81
N GLY A 104 5.28 35.25 5.86
CA GLY A 104 5.08 36.15 7.00
C GLY A 104 3.61 36.40 7.33
N GLY A 105 3.35 36.44 8.64
CA GLY A 105 2.09 36.86 9.24
C GLY A 105 1.80 36.06 10.51
N ASP A 106 2.39 36.53 11.63
CA ASP A 106 1.86 36.61 13.01
C ASP A 106 0.97 35.46 13.54
N CYS A 107 0.99 35.02 14.79
CA CYS A 107 1.68 35.24 16.05
C CYS A 107 1.12 34.11 16.95
N PRO A 108 1.72 33.75 18.09
CA PRO A 108 1.11 32.77 18.98
C PRO A 108 -0.15 33.37 19.61
N ALA A 109 -1.31 32.78 19.33
CA ALA A 109 -2.50 33.01 20.14
C ALA A 109 -2.43 32.08 21.36
N VAL A 110 -2.41 32.71 22.53
CA VAL A 110 -2.68 32.22 23.90
C VAL A 110 -3.13 30.77 24.03
#